data_AF-A0A6P1M3Q2-F1
#
_entry.id   AF-A0A6P1M3Q2-F1
#
_cell.length_a   1.000
_cell.length_b   1.000
_cell.length_c   1.000
_cell.angle_alpha   90.00
_cell.angle_beta   90.00
_cell.angle_gamma   90.00
#
_symmetry.space_group_name_H-M   'P 1'
#
loop_
_entity.id
_entity.type
_entity.pdbx_description
1 polymer ?
#
loop_
_entity_poly.entity_id
_entity_poly.type
_entity_poly.pdbx_seq_one_letter_code
_entity_poly.pdbx_strand_id
1 'polypeptide(L)'
;MLIRIDTREQTPLAFEHCATVRGTIGTFDYAIEGDQDFFAVERKSLPDLIQSLAIQKNWIRELKKIRRVHAVGFPRLFYVVEACREDIELFDYSIFTRGRVGATFIFHQLSELEYNFDVHAIFSGDALGAARDIHRLLKRRSEDLKAQEGES
;
A
#
# COMPACT_ATOMS: atom_id res chain seq x y z
N MET A 1 -1.55 -17.93 -9.71
CA MET A 1 -1.16 -16.52 -9.74
C MET A 1 0.30 -16.45 -9.33
N LEU A 2 1.14 -15.74 -10.08
CA LEU A 2 2.53 -15.48 -9.73
C LEU A 2 2.62 -14.06 -9.16
N ILE A 3 3.18 -13.89 -7.96
CA ILE A 3 3.33 -12.58 -7.34
C ILE A 3 4.67 -11.98 -7.77
N ARG A 4 4.62 -10.81 -8.42
CA ARG A 4 5.81 -10.00 -8.68
C ARG A 4 6.09 -9.14 -7.46
N ILE A 5 7.35 -9.12 -7.04
CA ILE A 5 7.85 -8.28 -5.96
C ILE A 5 8.84 -7.27 -6.55
N ASP A 6 8.62 -5.99 -6.27
CA ASP A 6 9.46 -4.91 -6.76
C ASP A 6 10.92 -5.11 -6.32
N THR A 7 11.86 -4.91 -7.25
CA THR A 7 13.29 -5.08 -6.98
C THR A 7 13.87 -4.16 -5.90
N ARG A 8 13.20 -3.04 -5.59
CA ARG A 8 13.63 -2.09 -4.55
C ARG A 8 13.23 -2.54 -3.14
N GLU A 9 12.22 -3.39 -3.01
CA GLU A 9 11.80 -3.96 -1.71
C GLU A 9 12.95 -4.80 -1.14
N GLN A 10 13.51 -4.37 -0.01
CA GLN A 10 14.71 -4.96 0.59
C GLN A 10 14.39 -6.14 1.50
N THR A 11 13.18 -6.18 2.07
CA THR A 11 12.76 -7.24 3.00
C THR A 11 11.47 -7.89 2.50
N PRO A 12 11.49 -8.60 1.35
CA PRO A 12 10.29 -9.16 0.74
C PRO A 12 9.49 -10.02 1.70
N LEU A 13 8.17 -9.86 1.68
CA LEU A 13 7.28 -10.75 2.41
C LEU A 13 7.32 -12.18 1.86
N ALA A 14 7.22 -13.14 2.77
CA ALA A 14 7.05 -14.55 2.41
C ALA A 14 5.57 -14.85 2.20
N PHE A 15 5.22 -15.38 1.02
CA PHE A 15 3.86 -15.78 0.71
C PHE A 15 3.75 -17.31 0.73
N GLU A 16 2.95 -17.85 1.64
CA GLU A 16 2.68 -19.28 1.70
C GLU A 16 1.92 -19.73 0.43
N HIS A 17 2.33 -20.86 -0.14
CA HIS A 17 1.69 -21.51 -1.28
C HIS A 17 1.57 -20.67 -2.57
N CYS A 18 2.32 -19.57 -2.68
CA CYS A 18 2.37 -18.73 -3.87
C CYS A 18 3.78 -18.71 -4.44
N ALA A 19 3.89 -18.90 -5.76
CA ALA A 19 5.14 -18.60 -6.44
C ALA A 19 5.38 -17.08 -6.44
N THR A 20 6.64 -16.68 -6.33
CA THR A 20 7.06 -15.27 -6.39
C THR A 20 8.16 -15.09 -7.43
N VAL A 21 8.24 -13.88 -7.99
CA VAL A 21 9.33 -13.46 -8.89
C VAL A 21 9.75 -12.05 -8.55
N ARG A 22 11.05 -11.76 -8.66
CA ARG A 22 11.59 -10.40 -8.50
C ARG A 22 11.56 -9.67 -9.84
N GLY A 23 11.11 -8.42 -9.84
CA GLY A 23 11.17 -7.60 -11.03
C GLY A 23 10.61 -6.21 -10.82
N THR A 24 10.78 -5.32 -11.79
CA THR A 24 10.36 -3.92 -11.65
C THR A 24 8.84 -3.81 -11.63
N ILE A 25 8.32 -3.00 -10.70
CA ILE A 25 6.94 -2.53 -10.66
C ILE A 25 7.01 -1.00 -10.78
N GLY A 26 6.23 -0.42 -11.71
CA GLY A 26 6.31 1.02 -11.99
C GLY A 26 6.07 1.89 -10.75
N THR A 27 5.16 1.47 -9.88
CA THR A 27 4.88 2.10 -8.58
C THR A 27 4.32 1.06 -7.60
N PHE A 28 4.72 1.15 -6.32
CA PHE A 28 4.41 0.20 -5.23
C PHE A 28 5.26 -1.09 -5.26
N ASP A 29 4.92 -2.06 -4.40
CA ASP A 29 5.85 -3.13 -3.97
C ASP A 29 5.45 -4.53 -4.43
N TYR A 30 4.15 -4.82 -4.54
CA TYR A 30 3.64 -6.15 -4.88
C TYR A 30 2.56 -6.08 -5.96
N ALA A 31 2.65 -6.92 -6.99
CA ALA A 31 1.66 -7.01 -8.05
C ALA A 31 1.49 -8.45 -8.55
N ILE A 32 0.50 -8.68 -9.41
CA ILE A 32 0.42 -9.91 -10.19
C ILE A 32 1.38 -9.80 -11.37
N GLU A 33 2.12 -10.86 -11.66
CA GLU A 33 2.91 -10.94 -12.89
C GLU A 33 2.01 -10.73 -14.13
N GLY A 34 2.32 -9.71 -14.93
CA GLY A 34 1.56 -9.35 -16.13
C GLY A 34 0.55 -8.21 -15.92
N ASP A 35 0.25 -7.83 -14.68
CA ASP A 35 -0.71 -6.75 -14.33
C ASP A 35 -0.05 -5.61 -13.52
N GLN A 36 1.28 -5.65 -13.35
CA GLN A 36 2.04 -4.69 -12.52
C GLN A 36 1.92 -3.22 -12.96
N ASP A 37 1.45 -2.97 -14.18
CA ASP A 37 1.27 -1.64 -14.75
C ASP A 37 -0.17 -1.11 -14.59
N PHE A 38 -1.08 -1.90 -14.01
CA PHE A 38 -2.49 -1.55 -13.81
C PHE A 38 -3.01 -1.83 -12.39
N PHE A 39 -2.34 -2.70 -11.63
CA PHE A 39 -2.65 -2.93 -10.23
C PHE A 39 -1.42 -3.36 -9.44
N ALA A 40 -1.19 -2.71 -8.30
CA ALA A 40 -0.14 -3.04 -7.35
C ALA A 40 -0.54 -2.58 -5.95
N VAL A 41 0.06 -3.20 -4.95
CA VAL A 41 -0.16 -2.96 -3.53
C VAL A 41 1.11 -2.39 -2.91
N GLU A 42 0.98 -1.32 -2.13
CA GLU A 42 2.07 -0.73 -1.34
C GLU A 42 2.09 -1.38 0.04
N ARG A 43 3.28 -1.77 0.48
CA ARG A 43 3.53 -2.19 1.86
C ARG A 43 4.14 -1.02 2.63
N LYS A 44 3.68 -0.77 3.85
CA LYS A 44 4.26 0.26 4.73
C LYS A 44 4.47 -0.25 6.14
N SER A 45 5.57 0.15 6.75
CA SER A 45 5.70 0.12 8.20
C SER A 45 4.89 1.26 8.83
N LEU A 46 4.58 1.16 10.13
CA LEU A 46 3.94 2.27 10.85
C LEU A 46 4.79 3.55 10.81
N PRO A 47 6.10 3.55 11.11
CA PRO A 47 6.92 4.76 10.99
C PRO A 47 6.91 5.39 9.60
N ASP A 48 6.91 4.58 8.53
CA ASP A 48 6.87 5.07 7.16
C ASP A 48 5.51 5.68 6.82
N LEU A 49 4.42 5.05 7.24
CA LEU A 49 3.07 5.61 7.12
C LEU A 49 3.01 6.97 7.82
N ILE A 50 3.35 7.04 9.11
CA ILE A 50 3.27 8.27 9.90
C ILE A 50 4.12 9.38 9.26
N GLN A 51 5.36 9.08 8.86
CA GLN A 51 6.23 10.07 8.23
C GLN A 51 5.74 10.51 6.84
N SER A 52 5.11 9.61 6.08
CA SER A 52 4.55 9.94 4.76
C SER A 52 3.38 10.92 4.86
N LEU A 53 2.60 10.83 5.94
CA LEU A 53 1.42 11.68 6.17
C LEU A 53 1.75 12.96 6.95
N ALA A 54 2.64 12.87 7.94
CA ALA A 54 3.01 13.98 8.84
C ALA A 54 3.90 15.03 8.19
N ILE A 55 4.89 14.58 7.40
CA ILE A 55 5.92 15.49 6.87
C ILE A 55 5.44 16.06 5.54
N GLN A 56 5.21 17.37 5.47
CA GLN A 56 4.67 18.05 4.28
C GLN A 56 5.39 17.68 2.97
N LYS A 57 6.73 17.60 3.01
CA LYS A 57 7.52 17.19 1.84
C LYS A 57 7.22 15.75 1.39
N ASN A 58 7.03 14.82 2.32
CA ASN A 58 6.70 13.43 2.03
C ASN A 58 5.24 13.31 1.58
N TRP A 59 4.33 14.03 2.22
CA TRP A 59 2.93 14.09 1.81
C TRP A 59 2.76 14.53 0.36
N ILE A 60 3.45 15.59 -0.06
CA ILE A 60 3.44 16.05 -1.46
C ILE A 60 3.99 14.98 -2.42
N ARG A 61 5.02 14.23 -2.01
CA ARG A 61 5.57 13.12 -2.81
C ARG A 61 4.57 11.97 -2.92
N GLU A 62 3.87 11.67 -1.82
CA GLU A 62 2.85 10.62 -1.77
C GLU A 62 1.67 10.95 -2.69
N LEU A 63 1.16 12.18 -2.63
CA LEU A 63 0.10 12.63 -3.53
C LEU A 63 0.53 12.61 -5.01
N LYS A 64 1.80 12.93 -5.32
CA LYS A 64 2.31 12.81 -6.70
C LYS A 64 2.38 11.35 -7.16
N LYS A 65 2.76 10.43 -6.26
CA LYS A 65 2.76 8.99 -6.52
C LYS A 65 1.35 8.51 -6.83
N ILE A 66 0.38 8.79 -5.96
CA ILE A 66 -1.04 8.46 -6.12
C ILE A 66 -1.60 8.99 -7.45
N ARG A 67 -1.41 10.28 -7.74
CA ARG A 67 -1.90 10.90 -8.99
C ARG A 67 -1.34 10.25 -10.25
N ARG A 68 -0.06 9.85 -10.24
CA ARG A 68 0.56 9.15 -11.38
C ARG A 68 -0.11 7.81 -11.64
N VAL A 69 -0.40 7.08 -10.57
CA VAL A 69 -1.00 5.74 -10.65
C VAL A 69 -2.47 5.83 -11.10
N HIS A 70 -3.22 6.83 -10.63
CA HIS A 70 -4.56 7.10 -11.16
C HIS A 70 -4.55 7.48 -12.64
N ALA A 71 -3.55 8.24 -13.09
CA ALA A 71 -3.43 8.64 -14.49
C ALA A 71 -3.22 7.46 -15.45
N VAL A 72 -2.70 6.32 -14.96
CA VAL A 72 -2.58 5.07 -15.73
C VAL A 72 -3.78 4.13 -15.55
N GLY A 73 -4.81 4.55 -14.83
CA GLY A 73 -6.10 3.85 -14.75
C GLY A 73 -6.19 2.78 -13.66
N PHE A 74 -5.38 2.86 -12.60
CA PHE A 74 -5.56 1.96 -11.46
C PHE A 74 -6.95 2.20 -10.85
N PRO A 75 -7.75 1.14 -10.64
CA PRO A 75 -9.14 1.29 -10.20
C PRO A 75 -9.25 1.77 -8.75
N ARG A 76 -8.29 1.39 -7.90
CA ARG A 76 -8.20 1.71 -6.47
C ARG A 76 -6.79 1.43 -5.96
N LEU A 77 -6.40 2.02 -4.84
CA LEU A 77 -5.07 1.87 -4.26
C LEU A 77 -5.15 1.22 -2.89
N PHE A 78 -4.21 0.33 -2.56
CA PHE A 78 -4.17 -0.34 -1.27
C PHE A 78 -2.82 -0.15 -0.60
N TYR A 79 -2.85 0.36 0.62
CA TYR A 79 -1.70 0.44 1.52
C TYR A 79 -1.88 -0.62 2.58
N VAL A 80 -1.01 -1.62 2.59
CA VAL A 80 -1.00 -2.66 3.61
C VAL A 80 0.06 -2.30 4.65
N VAL A 81 -0.40 -2.03 5.86
CA VAL A 81 0.40 -1.47 6.95
C VAL A 81 0.72 -2.57 7.96
N GLU A 82 1.99 -2.78 8.25
CA GLU A 82 2.49 -3.70 9.27
C GLU A 82 2.37 -3.09 10.68
N ALA A 83 1.12 -2.85 11.08
CA ALA A 83 0.75 -2.42 12.42
C ALA A 83 -0.76 -2.61 12.64
N CYS A 84 -1.19 -2.52 13.88
CA CYS A 84 -2.58 -2.33 14.25
C CYS A 84 -2.95 -0.85 14.10
N ARG A 85 -4.25 -0.56 13.94
CA ARG A 85 -4.70 0.83 13.79
C ARG A 85 -4.47 1.63 15.08
N GLU A 86 -4.61 0.96 16.21
CA GLU A 86 -4.41 1.50 17.56
C GLU A 86 -2.96 1.96 17.78
N ASP A 87 -2.00 1.37 17.06
CA ASP A 87 -0.59 1.76 17.17
C ASP A 87 -0.36 3.21 16.69
N ILE A 88 -1.26 3.78 15.87
CA ILE A 88 -1.24 5.20 15.52
C ILE A 88 -1.43 6.08 16.75
N GLU A 89 -2.28 5.66 17.69
CA GLU A 89 -2.56 6.41 18.92
C GLU A 89 -1.38 6.33 19.91
N LEU A 90 -0.66 5.21 19.89
CA LEU A 90 0.46 4.92 20.78
C LEU A 90 1.82 5.36 20.23
N PHE A 91 1.88 5.83 18.98
CA PHE A 91 3.12 6.27 18.35
C PHE A 91 3.75 7.47 19.08
N ASP A 92 5.08 7.48 19.21
CA ASP A 92 5.81 8.60 19.81
C ASP A 92 5.90 9.79 18.83
N TYR A 93 4.96 10.73 18.95
CA TYR A 93 4.92 11.95 18.15
C TYR A 93 5.92 13.02 18.61
N SER A 94 6.62 12.85 19.74
CA SER A 94 7.60 13.83 20.21
C SER A 94 8.78 14.00 19.24
N ILE A 95 8.99 13.02 18.35
CA ILE A 95 9.96 13.10 17.25
C ILE A 95 9.68 14.26 16.28
N PHE A 96 8.44 14.75 16.23
CA PHE A 96 8.05 15.89 15.40
C PHE A 96 8.22 17.20 16.18
N THR A 97 9.32 17.90 15.91
CA THR A 97 9.64 19.16 16.62
C THR A 97 8.91 20.39 16.06
N ARG A 98 8.16 20.25 14.96
CA ARG A 98 7.47 21.35 14.28
C ARG A 98 6.06 20.93 13.85
N GLY A 99 5.11 21.85 14.03
CA GLY A 99 3.69 21.64 13.69
C GLY A 99 2.92 20.87 14.77
N ARG A 100 1.60 20.81 14.61
CA ARG A 100 0.72 19.99 15.45
C ARG A 100 0.53 18.63 14.79
N VAL A 101 1.49 17.73 14.99
CA VAL A 101 1.40 16.33 14.53
C VAL A 101 0.99 15.46 15.71
N GLY A 102 -0.03 14.64 15.52
CA GLY A 102 -0.52 13.66 16.48
C GLY A 102 -1.50 12.70 15.81
N ALA A 103 -2.00 11.71 16.55
CA ALA A 103 -2.88 10.67 16.00
C ALA A 103 -4.09 11.22 15.23
N THR A 104 -4.76 12.25 15.78
CA THR A 104 -5.90 12.91 15.10
C THR A 104 -5.52 13.50 13.73
N PHE A 105 -4.33 14.09 13.61
CA PHE A 105 -3.84 14.61 12.33
C PHE A 105 -3.62 13.46 11.33
N ILE A 106 -3.06 12.34 11.78
CA ILE A 106 -2.83 11.17 10.94
C ILE A 106 -4.16 10.56 10.47
N PHE A 107 -5.13 10.39 11.36
CA PHE A 107 -6.46 9.90 10.98
C PHE A 107 -7.15 10.82 9.98
N HIS A 108 -7.02 12.14 10.14
CA HIS A 108 -7.51 13.09 9.16
C HIS A 108 -6.85 12.89 7.79
N GLN A 109 -5.52 12.74 7.72
CA GLN A 109 -4.82 12.48 6.46
C GLN A 109 -5.23 11.13 5.82
N LEU A 110 -5.47 10.10 6.62
CA LEU A 110 -5.99 8.81 6.13
C LEU A 110 -7.40 8.97 5.53
N SER A 111 -8.29 9.73 6.19
CA SER A 111 -9.61 10.04 5.66
C SER A 111 -9.54 10.85 4.36
N GLU A 112 -8.61 11.80 4.25
CA GLU A 112 -8.37 12.54 3.01
C GLU A 112 -7.91 11.62 1.88
N LEU A 113 -7.02 10.68 2.18
CA LEU A 113 -6.54 9.66 1.23
C LEU A 113 -7.66 8.74 0.73
N GLU A 114 -8.49 8.23 1.65
CA GLU A 114 -9.60 7.34 1.32
C GLU A 114 -10.68 8.08 0.51
N TYR A 115 -11.14 9.23 1.01
CA TYR A 115 -12.28 9.93 0.42
C TYR A 115 -11.95 10.60 -0.92
N ASN A 116 -10.80 11.28 -1.03
CA ASN A 116 -10.47 12.05 -2.23
C ASN A 116 -9.67 11.27 -3.26
N PHE A 117 -9.01 10.18 -2.85
CA PHE A 117 -8.07 9.44 -3.69
C PHE A 117 -8.26 7.93 -3.70
N ASP A 118 -9.34 7.39 -3.11
CA ASP A 118 -9.64 5.95 -3.13
C ASP A 118 -8.44 5.07 -2.70
N VAL A 119 -7.67 5.57 -1.73
CA VAL A 119 -6.55 4.86 -1.10
C VAL A 119 -7.05 4.19 0.18
N HIS A 120 -7.07 2.86 0.18
CA HIS A 120 -7.54 2.04 1.27
C HIS A 120 -6.36 1.56 2.12
N ALA A 121 -6.30 1.99 3.38
CA ALA A 121 -5.28 1.55 4.33
C ALA A 121 -5.78 0.33 5.12
N ILE A 122 -5.12 -0.82 4.95
CA ILE A 122 -5.38 -2.07 5.66
C ILE A 122 -4.31 -2.22 6.75
N PHE A 123 -4.73 -2.35 8.00
CA PHE A 123 -3.85 -2.54 9.15
C PHE A 123 -3.77 -4.03 9.47
N SER A 124 -2.60 -4.63 9.25
CA SER A 124 -2.43 -6.08 9.26
C SER A 124 -1.69 -6.61 10.50
N GLY A 125 -1.33 -5.73 11.44
CA GLY A 125 -0.60 -6.09 12.66
C GLY A 125 0.89 -6.31 12.41
N ASP A 126 1.25 -7.35 11.66
CA ASP A 126 2.64 -7.76 11.42
C ASP A 126 2.91 -8.15 9.95
N ALA A 127 4.15 -8.54 9.66
CA ALA A 127 4.59 -8.99 8.34
C ALA A 127 3.78 -10.18 7.81
N LEU A 128 3.39 -11.12 8.68
CA LEU A 128 2.62 -12.30 8.30
C LEU A 128 1.17 -11.92 7.97
N GLY A 129 0.58 -11.00 8.74
CA GLY A 129 -0.70 -10.37 8.41
C GLY A 129 -0.64 -9.65 7.06
N ALA A 130 0.38 -8.83 6.86
CA ALA A 130 0.54 -8.08 5.62
C ALA A 130 0.64 -9.01 4.41
N ALA A 131 1.40 -10.10 4.52
CA ALA A 131 1.50 -11.10 3.46
C ALA A 131 0.14 -11.75 3.13
N ARG A 132 -0.65 -12.07 4.16
CA ARG A 132 -2.01 -12.65 3.97
C ARG A 132 -2.95 -11.66 3.28
N ASP A 133 -2.95 -10.40 3.68
CA ASP A 133 -3.86 -9.40 3.13
C ASP A 133 -3.45 -8.98 1.72
N ILE A 134 -2.15 -8.79 1.45
CA ILE A 134 -1.63 -8.59 0.08
C ILE A 134 -2.02 -9.76 -0.82
N HIS A 135 -1.82 -11.00 -0.36
CA HIS A 135 -2.23 -12.18 -1.13
C HIS A 135 -3.73 -12.18 -1.45
N ARG A 136 -4.59 -11.85 -0.48
CA ARG A 136 -6.05 -11.80 -0.69
C ARG A 136 -6.44 -10.73 -1.73
N LEU A 137 -5.84 -9.54 -1.64
CA LEU A 137 -6.07 -8.46 -2.61
C LEU A 137 -5.66 -8.87 -4.02
N LEU A 138 -4.45 -9.40 -4.18
CA LEU A 138 -3.94 -9.85 -5.48
C LEU A 138 -4.75 -11.03 -6.01
N LYS A 139 -5.14 -11.98 -5.14
CA LYS A 139 -6.01 -13.09 -5.55
C LYS A 139 -7.34 -12.58 -6.10
N ARG A 140 -7.95 -11.59 -5.44
CA ARG A 140 -9.21 -11.00 -5.91
C ARG A 140 -9.03 -10.34 -7.27
N ARG A 141 -7.96 -9.56 -7.46
CA ARG A 141 -7.62 -8.97 -8.75
C ARG A 141 -7.40 -10.04 -9.84
N SER A 142 -6.76 -11.17 -9.50
CA SER A 142 -6.58 -12.29 -10.44
C SER A 142 -7.92 -12.93 -10.84
N GLU A 143 -8.91 -12.97 -9.96
CA GLU A 143 -10.26 -13.45 -10.28
C GLU A 143 -10.97 -12.49 -11.23
N ASP A 144 -10.86 -11.17 -10.99
CA ASP A 144 -11.45 -10.14 -11.84
C ASP A 144 -10.87 -10.18 -13.27
N LEU A 145 -9.55 -10.34 -13.42
CA LEU A 145 -8.90 -10.47 -14.73
C LEU A 145 -9.41 -11.69 -15.52
N LYS A 146 -9.56 -12.84 -14.86
CA LYS A 146 -10.08 -14.06 -15.50
C LYS A 146 -11.54 -13.93 -15.93
N ALA A 147 -12.36 -13.19 -15.16
CA ALA A 147 -13.74 -12.94 -15.53
C ALA A 147 -13.83 -12.08 -16.80
N GLN A 148 -12.98 -11.08 -16.94
CA GLN A 148 -12.91 -10.21 -18.14
C GLN A 148 -12.48 -10.98 -19.40
N GLU A 149 -11.56 -11.94 -19.26
CA GLU A 149 -11.12 -12.82 -20.36
C GLU A 149 -12.23 -13.78 -20.83
N GLY A 150 -13.12 -14.23 -19.93
CA GLY A 150 -14.21 -15.16 -20.27
C GLY A 150 -15.44 -14.50 -20.89
N GLU A 151 -15.54 -13.17 -20.83
CA GLU A 151 -16.62 -12.37 -21.43
C GLU A 151 -16.25 -11.82 -22.83
N SER A 152 -15.00 -12.02 -23.26
CA SER A 152 -14.47 -11.58 -24.56
C SER A 152 -14.46 -12.70 -25.60
#